data_AF-A0A250J3T6-F1
#
_entry.id   AF-A0A250J3T6-F1
#
_cell.length_a   1.000
_cell.length_b   1.000
_cell.length_c   1.000
_cell.angle_alpha   90.00
_cell.angle_beta   90.00
_cell.angle_gamma   90.00
#
_symmetry.space_group_name_H-M   'P 1'
#
loop_
_entity.id
_entity.type
_entity.pdbx_description
1 polymer ?
#
loop_
_entity_poly.entity_id
_entity_poly.type
_entity_poly.pdbx_seq_one_letter_code
_entity_poly.pdbx_strand_id
1 'polypeptide(L)'
;MHPLHSLGRTLLSLGRGLAATTLAFTAACATTSSVKSTPVAATAEAPVPVQVEAPPAPAPAPADTPAARARERFAEAVAAFDAGDYARAEEGFQEVLHRAPQSLNAQFNLGVIAERQGRLADAQAAYEKVRFLDQGHVPTLLNLGRLYRMQGKFAEAIALYEAGLKTPGRDTEPALLNNLSVAYRLAGKLPQAEATARRVLSRHPDDAEAYKNLALVYYEQGRYRLAETVLVNARKLAEKDPGISNNLGMVYLKLEDRPRALAQFQKAVSLDERFAPGYVNLGALALAWRDYAGAERAFSKAVELEPQSHEAWLSYAYALDGQKGRDAKKGLQAGEAFEKVLALRADSPEAVCGAGWAYAVDRAGWDKAEGFLQRCQAAATTSAQDKQMIAAKLQGIAAMRKSGAPAAPAEDGASSAVGGSGAMQGGSPGEQAAPEGTPAQDTAPATEATQDAAPAGQLEGSEPPAEAPKAE
;
A
#
# COMPACT_ATOMS: atom_id res chain seq x y z
N MET A 1 -10.76 -15.68 37.58
CA MET A 1 -11.23 -16.50 36.43
C MET A 1 -11.19 -15.63 35.18
N HIS A 2 -10.54 -16.13 34.12
CA HIS A 2 -9.92 -15.36 33.04
C HIS A 2 -10.76 -14.20 32.45
N PRO A 3 -10.19 -12.98 32.30
CA PRO A 3 -10.87 -11.83 31.69
C PRO A 3 -10.87 -11.90 30.14
N LEU A 4 -11.01 -13.11 29.57
CA LEU A 4 -10.98 -13.36 28.12
C LEU A 4 -12.37 -13.27 27.46
N HIS A 5 -13.46 -13.24 28.23
CA HIS A 5 -14.82 -13.31 27.65
C HIS A 5 -15.44 -11.96 27.25
N SER A 6 -14.96 -10.84 27.78
CA SER A 6 -15.39 -9.49 27.35
C SER A 6 -14.51 -8.92 26.24
N LEU A 7 -13.19 -9.11 26.36
CA LEU A 7 -12.22 -8.80 25.30
C LEU A 7 -12.37 -9.75 24.09
N GLY A 8 -12.94 -10.95 24.28
CA GLY A 8 -13.22 -11.90 23.21
C GLY A 8 -14.26 -11.41 22.21
N ARG A 9 -15.27 -10.63 22.62
CA ARG A 9 -16.26 -10.08 21.67
C ARG A 9 -15.72 -8.89 20.89
N THR A 10 -14.85 -8.09 21.48
CA THR A 10 -14.16 -7.00 20.78
C THR A 10 -13.01 -7.52 19.91
N LEU A 11 -12.32 -8.58 20.29
CA LEU A 11 -11.29 -9.24 19.46
C LEU A 11 -11.89 -10.12 18.34
N LEU A 12 -13.10 -10.67 18.49
CA LEU A 12 -13.83 -11.32 17.39
C LEU A 12 -14.60 -10.33 16.50
N SER A 13 -14.93 -9.12 16.99
CA SER A 13 -15.36 -8.02 16.11
C SER A 13 -14.18 -7.32 15.44
N LEU A 14 -13.00 -7.27 16.06
CA LEU A 14 -11.74 -6.87 15.41
C LEU A 14 -11.22 -7.95 14.46
N GLY A 15 -11.48 -9.24 14.70
CA GLY A 15 -11.23 -10.31 13.71
C GLY A 15 -12.13 -10.22 12.48
N ARG A 16 -13.29 -9.55 12.60
CA ARG A 16 -14.17 -9.18 11.48
C ARG A 16 -13.97 -7.73 10.97
N GLY A 17 -13.30 -6.88 11.74
CA GLY A 17 -13.06 -5.46 11.44
C GLY A 17 -11.63 -5.15 10.93
N LEU A 18 -10.64 -5.98 11.24
CA LEU A 18 -9.29 -5.96 10.65
C LEU A 18 -9.27 -6.53 9.23
N ALA A 19 -10.40 -7.07 8.75
CA ALA A 19 -10.60 -7.44 7.36
C ALA A 19 -11.04 -6.25 6.47
N ALA A 20 -11.17 -5.04 7.04
CA ALA A 20 -11.69 -3.86 6.37
C ALA A 20 -10.89 -2.57 6.64
N THR A 21 -9.61 -2.65 7.02
CA THR A 21 -8.69 -1.55 6.72
C THR A 21 -8.45 -1.56 5.22
N THR A 22 -9.24 -0.78 4.50
CA THR A 22 -8.98 -0.42 3.12
C THR A 22 -7.62 0.27 3.10
N LEU A 23 -6.57 -0.50 2.82
CA LEU A 23 -5.26 0.05 2.49
C LEU A 23 -5.48 1.06 1.37
N ALA A 24 -5.35 2.34 1.70
CA ALA A 24 -5.32 3.39 0.72
C ALA A 24 -4.15 3.09 -0.22
N PHE A 25 -4.47 2.68 -1.45
CA PHE A 25 -3.50 2.47 -2.52
C PHE A 25 -2.83 3.80 -2.84
N THR A 26 -1.67 4.08 -2.22
CA THR A 26 -0.70 5.03 -2.78
C THR A 26 -0.05 4.34 -3.98
N ALA A 27 -0.63 4.55 -5.15
CA ALA A 27 -0.04 4.16 -6.42
C ALA A 27 1.30 4.89 -6.60
N ALA A 28 2.40 4.18 -6.40
CA ALA A 28 3.70 4.57 -6.90
C ALA A 28 3.72 4.24 -8.40
N CYS A 29 3.62 5.27 -9.25
CA CYS A 29 3.94 5.16 -10.67
C CYS A 29 5.14 6.05 -10.96
N ALA A 30 6.28 5.43 -11.29
CA ALA A 30 7.35 6.08 -12.01
C ALA A 30 8.18 5.03 -12.74
N THR A 31 7.89 4.78 -14.01
CA THR A 31 8.92 4.41 -14.99
C THR A 31 8.54 4.95 -16.37
N THR A 32 9.46 5.72 -16.92
CA THR A 32 9.46 6.32 -18.26
C THR A 32 9.76 5.26 -19.31
N SER A 33 8.96 5.18 -20.38
CA SER A 33 9.27 4.35 -21.55
C SER A 33 9.78 5.24 -22.68
N SER A 34 11.06 5.09 -23.06
CA SER A 34 11.64 5.72 -24.24
C SER A 34 11.47 4.77 -25.43
N VAL A 35 10.78 5.20 -26.47
CA VAL A 35 10.73 4.48 -27.75
C VAL A 35 11.60 5.23 -28.76
N LYS A 36 12.68 4.58 -29.19
CA LYS A 36 13.46 4.95 -30.37
C LYS A 36 12.72 4.48 -31.63
N SER A 37 12.46 5.38 -32.56
CA SER A 37 11.96 5.07 -33.90
C SER A 37 13.12 4.81 -34.86
N THR A 38 13.14 3.65 -35.50
CA THR A 38 13.96 3.34 -36.68
C THR A 38 13.20 3.73 -37.97
N PRO A 39 13.87 4.28 -39.00
CA PRO A 39 13.22 4.58 -40.28
C PRO A 39 13.34 3.40 -41.26
N VAL A 40 12.26 3.15 -42.01
CA VAL A 40 12.22 2.23 -43.16
C VAL A 40 12.57 3.01 -44.43
N ALA A 41 13.52 2.48 -45.20
CA ALA A 41 13.92 3.00 -46.50
C ALA A 41 12.97 2.52 -47.60
N ALA A 42 12.53 3.42 -48.48
CA ALA A 42 11.87 3.09 -49.73
C ALA A 42 12.52 3.93 -50.85
N THR A 43 13.07 3.22 -51.83
CA THR A 43 13.68 3.72 -53.07
C THR A 43 12.62 4.02 -54.12
N ALA A 44 12.67 5.21 -54.72
CA ALA A 44 12.03 5.50 -56.00
C ALA A 44 12.84 6.56 -56.77
N GLU A 45 12.97 6.35 -58.07
CA GLU A 45 13.88 7.02 -59.02
C GLU A 45 13.64 8.52 -59.21
N ALA A 46 14.73 9.21 -59.59
CA ALA A 46 14.80 10.66 -59.77
C ALA A 46 14.34 11.13 -61.16
N PRO A 47 13.62 12.26 -61.25
CA PRO A 47 13.61 13.10 -62.45
C PRO A 47 14.49 14.35 -62.29
N VAL A 48 14.95 14.82 -63.45
CA VAL A 48 15.95 15.86 -63.75
C VAL A 48 15.69 17.21 -63.05
N PRO A 49 16.71 17.95 -62.56
CA PRO A 49 16.52 19.15 -61.76
C PRO A 49 16.12 20.37 -62.61
N VAL A 50 14.95 20.93 -62.31
CA VAL A 50 14.62 22.32 -62.63
C VAL A 50 14.95 23.15 -61.39
N GLN A 51 15.96 24.01 -61.48
CA GLN A 51 16.27 24.97 -60.43
C GLN A 51 15.16 26.03 -60.39
N VAL A 52 14.20 25.84 -59.50
CA VAL A 52 13.36 26.92 -58.99
C VAL A 52 14.04 27.39 -57.71
N GLU A 53 14.57 28.61 -57.73
CA GLU A 53 15.09 29.27 -56.53
C GLU A 53 14.03 29.23 -55.43
N ALA A 54 14.33 28.52 -54.34
CA ALA A 54 13.49 28.53 -53.15
C ALA A 54 13.48 29.96 -52.59
N PRO A 55 12.32 30.51 -52.18
CA PRO A 55 12.30 31.77 -51.46
C PRO A 55 13.20 31.65 -50.22
N PRO A 56 13.95 32.70 -49.87
CA PRO A 56 14.93 32.63 -48.79
C PRO A 56 14.22 32.15 -47.51
N ALA A 57 14.84 31.18 -46.83
CA ALA A 57 14.39 30.73 -45.53
C ALA A 57 14.21 31.94 -44.62
N PRO A 58 13.11 32.02 -43.84
CA PRO A 58 12.89 33.15 -42.95
C PRO A 58 14.09 33.27 -42.00
N ALA A 59 14.68 34.47 -41.94
CA ALA A 59 15.82 34.76 -41.09
C ALA A 59 15.55 34.30 -39.65
N PRO A 60 16.55 33.75 -38.92
CA PRO A 60 16.38 33.38 -37.53
C PRO A 60 15.89 34.59 -36.74
N ALA A 61 14.78 34.43 -36.00
CA ALA A 61 14.20 35.50 -35.21
C ALA A 61 15.27 36.08 -34.27
N PRO A 62 15.33 37.41 -34.09
CA PRO A 62 16.35 38.05 -33.28
C PRO A 62 16.35 37.48 -31.86
N ALA A 63 17.54 37.19 -31.33
CA ALA A 63 17.76 36.49 -30.06
C ALA A 63 17.11 37.20 -28.84
N ASP A 64 16.71 38.46 -29.00
CA ASP A 64 16.25 39.34 -27.92
C ASP A 64 14.73 39.59 -27.89
N THR A 65 13.94 38.72 -28.51
CA THR A 65 12.46 38.85 -28.44
C THR A 65 11.92 38.47 -27.05
N PRO A 66 10.79 39.06 -26.61
CA PRO A 66 10.11 38.65 -25.36
C PRO A 66 9.81 37.15 -25.30
N ALA A 67 9.54 36.52 -26.45
CA ALA A 67 9.33 35.08 -26.56
C ALA A 67 10.61 34.26 -26.37
N ALA A 68 11.75 34.73 -26.90
CA ALA A 68 13.06 34.10 -26.67
C ALA A 68 13.45 34.17 -25.18
N ARG A 69 13.29 35.34 -24.55
CA ARG A 69 13.52 35.51 -23.11
C ARG A 69 12.58 34.67 -22.25
N ALA A 70 11.31 34.51 -22.65
CA ALA A 70 10.38 33.62 -21.95
C ALA A 70 10.77 32.13 -22.07
N ARG A 71 11.32 31.71 -23.21
CA ARG A 71 11.83 30.33 -23.39
C ARG A 71 13.07 30.07 -22.55
N GLU A 72 14.00 31.02 -22.51
CA GLU A 72 15.19 30.94 -21.66
C GLU A 72 14.79 30.86 -20.19
N ARG A 73 13.91 31.77 -19.73
CA ARG A 73 13.42 31.75 -18.35
C ARG A 73 12.69 30.45 -18.00
N PHE A 74 11.93 29.88 -18.94
CA PHE A 74 11.31 28.57 -18.77
C PHE A 74 12.36 27.46 -18.57
N ALA A 75 13.43 27.46 -19.35
CA ALA A 75 14.51 26.47 -19.21
C ALA A 75 15.24 26.60 -17.86
N GLU A 76 15.50 27.81 -17.39
CA GLU A 76 16.06 28.05 -16.06
C GLU A 76 15.14 27.56 -14.95
N ALA A 77 13.83 27.79 -15.07
CA ALA A 77 12.84 27.34 -14.10
C ALA A 77 12.77 25.81 -14.03
N VAL A 78 12.87 25.13 -15.18
CA VAL A 78 12.97 23.66 -15.23
C VAL A 78 14.26 23.17 -14.58
N ALA A 79 15.40 23.81 -14.85
CA ALA A 79 16.68 23.44 -14.23
C ALA A 79 16.64 23.61 -12.70
N ALA A 80 16.01 24.68 -12.20
CA ALA A 80 15.78 24.89 -10.77
C ALA A 80 14.86 23.81 -10.18
N PHE A 81 13.79 23.44 -10.91
CA PHE A 81 12.88 22.36 -10.51
C PHE A 81 13.62 21.02 -10.38
N ASP A 82 14.44 20.67 -11.37
CA ASP A 82 15.22 19.43 -11.39
C ASP A 82 16.29 19.41 -10.28
N ALA A 83 16.80 20.58 -9.90
CA ALA A 83 17.70 20.75 -8.75
C ALA A 83 16.97 20.71 -7.38
N GLY A 84 15.64 20.66 -7.37
CA GLY A 84 14.83 20.70 -6.14
C GLY A 84 14.66 22.09 -5.52
N ASP A 85 15.14 23.15 -6.20
CA ASP A 85 14.94 24.53 -5.79
C ASP A 85 13.56 25.01 -6.24
N TYR A 86 12.53 24.55 -5.52
CA TYR A 86 11.14 24.83 -5.84
C TYR A 86 10.77 26.31 -5.74
N ALA A 87 11.44 27.07 -4.88
CA ALA A 87 11.18 28.50 -4.73
C ALA A 87 11.61 29.26 -6.00
N ARG A 88 12.84 29.01 -6.47
CA ARG A 88 13.35 29.61 -7.71
C ARG A 88 12.60 29.12 -8.94
N ALA A 89 12.23 27.83 -8.98
CA ALA A 89 11.43 27.28 -10.06
C ALA A 89 10.05 27.95 -10.16
N GLU A 90 9.38 28.14 -9.02
CA GLU A 90 8.08 28.82 -8.96
C GLU A 90 8.16 30.26 -9.44
N GLU A 91 9.15 31.03 -8.98
CA GLU A 91 9.41 32.40 -9.46
C GLU A 91 9.63 32.42 -10.98
N GLY A 92 10.48 31.53 -11.50
CA GLY A 92 10.77 31.44 -12.92
C GLY A 92 9.53 31.12 -13.76
N PHE A 93 8.70 30.16 -13.34
CA PHE A 93 7.45 29.85 -14.06
C PHE A 93 6.41 30.97 -13.97
N GLN A 94 6.34 31.70 -12.85
CA GLN A 94 5.48 32.88 -12.71
C GLN A 94 5.90 34.01 -13.66
N GLU A 95 7.21 34.26 -13.81
CA GLU A 95 7.72 35.22 -14.78
C GLU A 95 7.42 34.80 -16.23
N VAL A 96 7.51 33.51 -16.54
CA VAL A 96 7.10 32.97 -17.83
C VAL A 96 5.62 33.26 -18.07
N LEU A 97 4.75 33.04 -17.08
CA LEU A 97 3.32 33.34 -17.21
C LEU A 97 3.01 34.83 -17.30
N HIS A 98 3.81 35.71 -16.67
CA HIS A 98 3.65 37.15 -16.84
C HIS A 98 3.87 37.59 -18.30
N ARG A 99 4.81 36.93 -18.99
CA ARG A 99 5.14 37.22 -20.41
C ARG A 99 4.28 36.42 -21.40
N ALA A 100 3.89 35.21 -21.02
CA ALA A 100 3.10 34.28 -21.81
C ALA A 100 1.99 33.65 -20.94
N PRO A 101 0.87 34.37 -20.70
CA PRO A 101 -0.18 33.95 -19.77
C PRO A 101 -0.88 32.62 -20.10
N GLN A 102 -0.77 32.16 -21.35
CA GLN A 102 -1.34 30.91 -21.83
C GLN A 102 -0.32 29.76 -21.91
N SER A 103 0.85 29.91 -21.28
CA SER A 103 1.86 28.83 -21.25
C SER A 103 1.38 27.64 -20.42
N LEU A 104 0.81 26.63 -21.10
CA LEU A 104 0.32 25.38 -20.50
C LEU A 104 1.40 24.72 -19.62
N ASN A 105 2.63 24.62 -20.13
CA ASN A 105 3.73 23.95 -19.45
C ASN A 105 4.14 24.68 -18.17
N ALA A 106 4.20 26.02 -18.19
CA ALA A 106 4.54 26.79 -17.00
C ALA A 106 3.45 26.67 -15.94
N GLN A 107 2.17 26.76 -16.35
CA GLN A 107 1.04 26.59 -15.44
C GLN A 107 0.95 25.17 -14.86
N PHE A 108 1.27 24.14 -15.66
CA PHE A 108 1.34 22.75 -15.22
C PHE A 108 2.46 22.54 -14.19
N ASN A 109 3.66 23.06 -14.45
CA ASN A 109 4.80 22.91 -13.55
C ASN A 109 4.59 23.62 -12.21
N LEU A 110 3.88 24.75 -12.18
CA LEU A 110 3.43 25.37 -10.92
C LEU A 110 2.52 24.44 -10.11
N GLY A 111 1.63 23.70 -10.79
CA GLY A 111 0.81 22.68 -10.14
C GLY A 111 1.66 21.56 -9.54
N VAL A 112 2.64 21.06 -10.30
CA VAL A 112 3.57 20.02 -9.84
C VAL A 112 4.39 20.49 -8.63
N ILE A 113 4.91 21.73 -8.66
CA ILE A 113 5.64 22.32 -7.54
C ILE A 113 4.76 22.41 -6.29
N ALA A 114 3.55 22.92 -6.43
CA ALA A 114 2.59 23.01 -5.32
C ALA A 114 2.31 21.63 -4.71
N GLU A 115 2.16 20.57 -5.53
CA GLU A 115 2.03 19.20 -5.03
C GLU A 115 3.26 18.73 -4.24
N ARG A 116 4.47 18.99 -4.74
CA ARG A 116 5.73 18.61 -4.07
C ARG A 116 5.89 19.29 -2.71
N GLN A 117 5.33 20.48 -2.56
CA GLN A 117 5.32 21.25 -1.30
C GLN A 117 4.11 20.93 -0.40
N GLY A 118 3.23 20.01 -0.80
CA GLY A 118 2.02 19.66 -0.04
C GLY A 118 0.90 20.71 -0.13
N ARG A 119 1.03 21.73 -0.99
CA ARG A 119 0.01 22.77 -1.24
C ARG A 119 -1.06 22.24 -2.20
N LEU A 120 -1.85 21.28 -1.75
CA LEU A 120 -2.81 20.56 -2.61
C LEU A 120 -3.88 21.46 -3.24
N ALA A 121 -4.32 22.50 -2.54
CA ALA A 121 -5.30 23.46 -3.06
C ALA A 121 -4.72 24.29 -4.21
N ASP A 122 -3.48 24.78 -4.07
CA ASP A 122 -2.78 25.55 -5.11
C ASP A 122 -2.51 24.68 -6.33
N ALA A 123 -2.10 23.42 -6.11
CA ALA A 123 -1.92 22.44 -7.17
C ALA A 123 -3.20 22.21 -7.97
N GLN A 124 -4.32 22.01 -7.28
CA GLN A 124 -5.62 21.82 -7.92
C GLN A 124 -5.98 23.05 -8.78
N ALA A 125 -5.85 24.26 -8.23
CA ALA A 125 -6.13 25.49 -8.96
C ALA A 125 -5.25 25.67 -10.20
N ALA A 126 -3.96 25.32 -10.11
CA ALA A 126 -3.04 25.35 -11.24
C ALA A 126 -3.45 24.35 -12.34
N TYR A 127 -3.82 23.13 -11.97
CA TYR A 127 -4.29 22.13 -12.93
C TYR A 127 -5.63 22.46 -13.57
N GLU A 128 -6.56 23.05 -12.83
CA GLU A 128 -7.83 23.53 -13.38
C GLU A 128 -7.61 24.62 -14.44
N LYS A 129 -6.63 25.51 -14.25
CA LYS A 129 -6.23 26.48 -15.29
C LYS A 129 -5.68 25.79 -16.54
N VAL A 130 -4.83 24.77 -16.40
CA VAL A 130 -4.35 24.00 -17.56
C VAL A 130 -5.52 23.32 -18.28
N ARG A 131 -6.45 22.70 -17.53
CA ARG A 131 -7.64 22.05 -18.09
C ARG A 131 -8.56 23.02 -18.83
N PHE A 132 -8.65 24.26 -18.36
CA PHE A 132 -9.42 25.32 -19.03
C PHE A 132 -8.82 25.67 -20.40
N LEU A 133 -7.48 25.72 -20.49
CA LEU A 133 -6.76 26.03 -21.72
C LEU A 133 -6.68 24.85 -22.69
N ASP A 134 -6.49 23.63 -22.18
CA ASP A 134 -6.47 22.37 -22.93
C ASP A 134 -7.19 21.26 -22.16
N GLN A 135 -8.40 20.92 -22.60
CA GLN A 135 -9.23 19.88 -21.99
C GLN A 135 -8.65 18.47 -22.20
N GLY A 136 -7.77 18.29 -23.18
CA GLY A 136 -7.14 17.01 -23.55
C GLY A 136 -5.73 16.81 -22.98
N HIS A 137 -5.24 17.72 -22.13
CA HIS A 137 -3.89 17.64 -21.58
C HIS A 137 -3.76 16.48 -20.58
N VAL A 138 -3.34 15.31 -21.07
CA VAL A 138 -3.29 14.05 -20.32
C VAL A 138 -2.55 14.17 -18.97
N PRO A 139 -1.35 14.78 -18.87
CA PRO A 139 -0.67 14.90 -17.58
C PRO A 139 -1.50 15.63 -16.52
N THR A 140 -2.23 16.68 -16.92
CA THR A 140 -3.13 17.42 -16.03
C THR A 140 -4.31 16.57 -15.60
N LEU A 141 -4.94 15.85 -16.54
CA LEU A 141 -6.07 14.97 -16.23
C LEU A 141 -5.66 13.90 -15.20
N LEU A 142 -4.49 13.28 -15.39
CA LEU A 142 -3.93 12.29 -14.47
C LEU A 142 -3.65 12.88 -13.08
N ASN A 143 -2.97 14.03 -13.00
CA ASN A 143 -2.63 14.63 -11.72
C ASN A 143 -3.86 15.16 -10.96
N LEU A 144 -4.76 15.87 -11.66
CA LEU A 144 -5.98 16.39 -11.07
C LEU A 144 -6.92 15.25 -10.63
N GLY A 145 -7.06 14.20 -11.44
CA GLY A 145 -7.87 13.03 -11.07
C GLY A 145 -7.29 12.26 -9.89
N ARG A 146 -5.95 12.22 -9.74
CA ARG A 146 -5.29 11.70 -8.55
C ARG A 146 -5.62 12.52 -7.31
N LEU A 147 -5.55 13.85 -7.40
CA LEU A 147 -5.95 14.75 -6.30
C LEU A 147 -7.40 14.53 -5.89
N TYR A 148 -8.33 14.43 -6.84
CA TYR A 148 -9.73 14.11 -6.53
C TYR A 148 -9.88 12.77 -5.82
N ARG A 149 -9.18 11.73 -6.25
CA ARG A 149 -9.19 10.43 -5.56
C ARG A 149 -8.65 10.52 -4.15
N MET A 150 -7.56 11.25 -3.91
CA MET A 150 -7.01 11.45 -2.56
C MET A 150 -7.98 12.20 -1.64
N GLN A 151 -8.82 13.07 -2.19
CA GLN A 151 -9.88 13.78 -1.47
C GLN A 151 -11.18 12.95 -1.31
N GLY A 152 -11.24 11.71 -1.83
CA GLY A 152 -12.46 10.90 -1.84
C GLY A 152 -13.51 11.32 -2.89
N LYS A 153 -13.18 12.29 -3.75
CA LYS A 153 -14.03 12.83 -4.82
C LYS A 153 -14.02 11.92 -6.06
N PHE A 154 -14.47 10.69 -5.89
CA PHE A 154 -14.36 9.67 -6.95
C PHE A 154 -15.24 9.98 -8.16
N ALA A 155 -16.40 10.60 -7.97
CA ALA A 155 -17.30 10.98 -9.06
C ALA A 155 -16.66 12.03 -9.98
N GLU A 156 -16.00 13.03 -9.40
CA GLU A 156 -15.28 14.08 -10.12
C GLU A 156 -14.08 13.51 -10.86
N ALA A 157 -13.33 12.58 -10.26
CA ALA A 157 -12.23 11.87 -10.92
C ALA A 157 -12.73 11.06 -12.12
N ILE A 158 -13.83 10.31 -11.97
CA ILE A 158 -14.44 9.54 -13.07
C ILE A 158 -14.84 10.47 -14.22
N ALA A 159 -15.61 11.53 -13.92
CA ALA A 159 -16.06 12.47 -14.93
C ALA A 159 -14.89 13.15 -15.67
N LEU A 160 -13.81 13.46 -14.95
CA LEU A 160 -12.59 14.03 -15.51
C LEU A 160 -11.93 13.09 -16.52
N TYR A 161 -11.72 11.83 -16.16
CA TYR A 161 -11.09 10.85 -17.05
C TYR A 161 -11.98 10.50 -18.24
N GLU A 162 -13.28 10.33 -18.04
CA GLU A 162 -14.25 10.10 -19.11
C GLU A 162 -14.29 11.26 -20.11
N ALA A 163 -14.25 12.51 -19.64
CA ALA A 163 -14.16 13.68 -20.51
C ALA A 163 -12.85 13.69 -21.31
N GLY A 164 -11.72 13.38 -20.67
CA GLY A 164 -10.42 13.25 -21.33
C GLY A 164 -10.43 12.23 -22.46
N LEU A 165 -10.99 11.04 -22.20
CA LEU A 165 -11.13 9.95 -23.19
C LEU A 165 -12.07 10.28 -24.35
N LYS A 166 -12.95 11.28 -24.21
CA LYS A 166 -13.81 11.78 -25.31
C LYS A 166 -13.08 12.76 -26.23
N THR A 167 -11.88 13.22 -25.87
CA THR A 167 -11.06 14.07 -26.74
C THR A 167 -10.60 13.26 -27.95
N PRO A 168 -10.67 13.79 -29.19
CA PRO A 168 -10.23 13.08 -30.38
C PRO A 168 -8.81 12.51 -30.25
N GLY A 169 -8.65 11.22 -30.55
CA GLY A 169 -7.37 10.52 -30.46
C GLY A 169 -6.95 10.05 -29.06
N ARG A 170 -7.81 10.19 -28.04
CA ARG A 170 -7.54 9.77 -26.65
C ARG A 170 -8.40 8.62 -26.16
N ASP A 171 -9.30 8.08 -26.97
CA ASP A 171 -10.27 7.09 -26.55
C ASP A 171 -9.63 5.80 -26.02
N THR A 172 -8.43 5.45 -26.49
CA THR A 172 -7.66 4.28 -26.04
C THR A 172 -6.45 4.63 -25.17
N GLU A 173 -6.35 5.84 -24.63
CA GLU A 173 -5.19 6.28 -23.84
C GLU A 173 -5.04 5.40 -22.56
N PRO A 174 -4.03 4.52 -22.48
CA PRO A 174 -3.95 3.50 -21.44
C PRO A 174 -3.79 4.11 -20.03
N ALA A 175 -3.04 5.22 -19.91
CA ALA A 175 -2.85 5.89 -18.63
C ALA A 175 -4.17 6.43 -18.06
N LEU A 176 -5.03 7.00 -18.90
CA LEU A 176 -6.35 7.49 -18.49
C LEU A 176 -7.28 6.32 -18.14
N LEU A 177 -7.28 5.25 -18.94
CA LEU A 177 -8.10 4.06 -18.68
C LEU A 177 -7.70 3.34 -17.40
N ASN A 178 -6.40 3.16 -17.14
CA ASN A 178 -5.91 2.59 -15.88
C ASN A 178 -6.38 3.42 -14.68
N ASN A 179 -6.23 4.74 -14.73
CA ASN A 179 -6.66 5.61 -13.64
C ASN A 179 -8.19 5.68 -13.48
N LEU A 180 -8.94 5.58 -14.58
CA LEU A 180 -10.40 5.45 -14.56
C LEU A 180 -10.85 4.12 -13.93
N SER A 181 -10.19 3.01 -14.26
CA SER A 181 -10.46 1.70 -13.63
C SER A 181 -10.29 1.79 -12.11
N VAL A 182 -9.21 2.42 -11.64
CA VAL A 182 -9.01 2.63 -10.21
C VAL A 182 -10.08 3.56 -9.61
N ALA A 183 -10.46 4.64 -10.30
CA ALA A 183 -11.50 5.54 -9.81
C ALA A 183 -12.87 4.84 -9.69
N TYR A 184 -13.24 3.99 -10.67
CA TYR A 184 -14.43 3.15 -10.58
C TYR A 184 -14.35 2.15 -9.42
N ARG A 185 -13.19 1.50 -9.22
CA ARG A 185 -12.99 0.56 -8.11
C ARG A 185 -13.20 1.25 -6.76
N LEU A 186 -12.54 2.39 -6.54
CA LEU A 186 -12.68 3.17 -5.30
C LEU A 186 -14.10 3.70 -5.08
N ALA A 187 -14.87 3.93 -6.15
CA ALA A 187 -16.28 4.27 -6.09
C ALA A 187 -17.23 3.07 -5.89
N GLY A 188 -16.71 1.85 -5.74
CA GLY A 188 -17.50 0.61 -5.64
C GLY A 188 -18.14 0.15 -6.96
N LYS A 189 -17.81 0.80 -8.08
CA LYS A 189 -18.32 0.49 -9.43
C LYS A 189 -17.50 -0.63 -10.07
N LEU A 190 -17.48 -1.79 -9.42
CA LEU A 190 -16.60 -2.92 -9.79
C LEU A 190 -16.80 -3.45 -11.22
N PRO A 191 -18.03 -3.54 -11.79
CA PRO A 191 -18.22 -3.96 -13.17
C PRO A 191 -17.57 -3.00 -14.18
N GLN A 192 -17.72 -1.68 -13.98
CA GLN A 192 -17.08 -0.67 -14.82
C GLN A 192 -15.56 -0.70 -14.67
N ALA A 193 -15.05 -0.92 -13.46
CA ALA A 193 -13.62 -1.04 -13.21
C ALA A 193 -13.00 -2.23 -13.96
N GLU A 194 -13.64 -3.40 -13.91
CA GLU A 194 -13.23 -4.61 -14.65
C GLU A 194 -13.24 -4.36 -16.16
N ALA A 195 -14.35 -3.84 -16.69
CA ALA A 195 -14.47 -3.57 -18.12
C ALA A 195 -13.40 -2.58 -18.62
N THR A 196 -13.10 -1.55 -17.82
CA THR A 196 -12.08 -0.54 -18.14
C THR A 196 -10.67 -1.13 -18.13
N ALA A 197 -10.30 -1.93 -17.12
CA ALA A 197 -8.98 -2.58 -17.10
C ALA A 197 -8.82 -3.59 -18.26
N ARG A 198 -9.87 -4.35 -18.59
CA ARG A 198 -9.87 -5.25 -19.74
C ARG A 198 -9.73 -4.52 -21.08
N ARG A 199 -10.28 -3.31 -21.17
CA ARG A 199 -10.12 -2.45 -22.36
C ARG A 199 -8.67 -2.03 -22.58
N VAL A 200 -7.90 -1.81 -21.52
CA VAL A 200 -6.44 -1.59 -21.63
C VAL A 200 -5.77 -2.86 -22.17
N LEU A 201 -6.03 -4.00 -21.53
CA LEU A 201 -5.40 -5.28 -21.85
C LEU A 201 -5.73 -5.81 -23.26
N SER A 202 -6.85 -5.41 -23.86
CA SER A 202 -7.18 -5.80 -25.24
C SER A 202 -6.33 -5.09 -26.30
N ARG A 203 -5.69 -3.98 -25.95
CA ARG A 203 -4.78 -3.21 -26.81
C ARG A 203 -3.32 -3.31 -26.38
N HIS A 204 -3.10 -3.39 -25.07
CA HIS A 204 -1.80 -3.45 -24.42
C HIS A 204 -1.74 -4.70 -23.53
N PRO A 205 -1.57 -5.90 -24.12
CA PRO A 205 -1.57 -7.16 -23.37
C PRO A 205 -0.36 -7.32 -22.45
N ASP A 206 0.62 -6.42 -22.55
CA ASP A 206 1.85 -6.29 -21.77
C ASP A 206 1.77 -5.18 -20.71
N ASP A 207 0.60 -4.57 -20.48
CA ASP A 207 0.42 -3.58 -19.42
C ASP A 207 0.27 -4.24 -18.03
N ALA A 208 1.39 -4.29 -17.30
CA ALA A 208 1.45 -4.83 -15.95
C ALA A 208 0.54 -4.10 -14.95
N GLU A 209 0.35 -2.78 -15.12
CA GLU A 209 -0.48 -1.95 -14.25
C GLU A 209 -1.96 -2.27 -14.45
N ALA A 210 -2.39 -2.50 -15.70
CA ALA A 210 -3.74 -2.96 -16.00
C ALA A 210 -4.04 -4.32 -15.38
N TYR A 211 -3.09 -5.27 -15.40
CA TYR A 211 -3.25 -6.55 -14.69
C TYR A 211 -3.35 -6.37 -13.18
N LYS A 212 -2.53 -5.50 -12.57
CA LYS A 212 -2.62 -5.18 -11.13
C LYS A 212 -3.99 -4.59 -10.79
N ASN A 213 -4.46 -3.63 -11.57
CA ASN A 213 -5.77 -3.00 -11.35
C ASN A 213 -6.90 -4.02 -11.48
N LEU A 214 -6.86 -4.88 -12.50
CA LEU A 214 -7.83 -5.97 -12.67
C LEU A 214 -7.79 -6.96 -11.49
N ALA A 215 -6.60 -7.26 -10.96
CA ALA A 215 -6.45 -8.12 -9.79
C ALA A 215 -7.15 -7.57 -8.57
N LEU A 216 -7.02 -6.26 -8.33
CA LEU A 216 -7.65 -5.58 -7.19
C LEU A 216 -9.17 -5.53 -7.35
N VAL A 217 -9.67 -5.36 -8.57
CA VAL A 217 -11.10 -5.50 -8.85
C VAL A 217 -11.60 -6.91 -8.53
N TYR A 218 -10.89 -7.95 -8.97
CA TYR A 218 -11.25 -9.33 -8.62
C TYR A 218 -11.14 -9.61 -7.13
N TYR A 219 -10.15 -9.05 -6.46
CA TYR A 219 -10.00 -9.16 -5.02
C TYR A 219 -11.22 -8.61 -4.28
N GLU A 220 -11.67 -7.40 -4.64
CA GLU A 220 -12.86 -6.77 -4.05
C GLU A 220 -14.17 -7.49 -4.40
N GLN A 221 -14.24 -8.14 -5.57
CA GLN A 221 -15.34 -9.02 -5.94
C GLN A 221 -15.31 -10.40 -5.24
N GLY A 222 -14.28 -10.70 -4.43
CA GLY A 222 -14.10 -12.01 -3.80
C GLY A 222 -13.60 -13.11 -4.75
N ARG A 223 -13.24 -12.77 -6.00
CA ARG A 223 -12.74 -13.68 -7.04
C ARG A 223 -11.24 -13.92 -6.91
N TYR A 224 -10.79 -14.39 -5.75
CA TYR A 224 -9.36 -14.45 -5.38
C TYR A 224 -8.51 -15.34 -6.30
N ARG A 225 -9.06 -16.45 -6.82
CA ARG A 225 -8.34 -17.29 -7.80
C ARG A 225 -8.09 -16.58 -9.12
N LEU A 226 -9.01 -15.74 -9.56
CA LEU A 226 -8.81 -14.95 -10.77
C LEU A 226 -7.84 -13.81 -10.53
N ALA A 227 -7.87 -13.20 -9.33
CA ALA A 227 -6.86 -12.23 -8.89
C ALA A 227 -5.44 -12.83 -8.90
N GLU A 228 -5.27 -14.06 -8.38
CA GLU A 228 -4.00 -14.81 -8.44
C GLU A 228 -3.51 -14.96 -9.89
N THR A 229 -4.36 -15.46 -10.79
CA THR A 229 -4.01 -15.67 -12.20
C THR A 229 -3.53 -14.40 -12.89
N VAL A 230 -4.23 -13.28 -12.72
CA VAL A 230 -3.83 -12.02 -13.37
C VAL A 230 -2.56 -11.43 -12.76
N LEU A 231 -2.33 -11.58 -11.45
CA LEU A 231 -1.09 -11.14 -10.81
C LEU A 231 0.12 -11.98 -11.24
N VAL A 232 -0.06 -13.27 -11.49
CA VAL A 232 1.01 -14.12 -12.06
C VAL A 232 1.43 -13.62 -13.45
N ASN A 233 0.49 -13.12 -14.27
CA ASN A 233 0.82 -12.50 -15.54
C ASN A 233 1.51 -11.14 -15.34
N ALA A 234 1.01 -10.29 -14.44
CA ALA A 234 1.66 -9.03 -14.09
C ALA A 234 3.13 -9.26 -13.67
N ARG A 235 3.39 -10.28 -12.85
CA ARG A 235 4.75 -10.61 -12.37
C ARG A 235 5.71 -10.98 -13.48
N LYS A 236 5.24 -11.64 -14.56
CA LYS A 236 6.09 -11.95 -15.72
C LYS A 236 6.54 -10.69 -16.46
N LEU A 237 5.73 -9.64 -16.42
CA LEU A 237 5.99 -8.37 -17.09
C LEU A 237 6.81 -7.42 -16.22
N ALA A 238 6.63 -7.45 -14.90
CA ALA A 238 7.27 -6.56 -13.94
C ALA A 238 7.73 -7.32 -12.68
N GLU A 239 8.71 -8.21 -12.81
CA GLU A 239 9.18 -9.07 -11.71
C GLU A 239 9.66 -8.30 -10.47
N LYS A 240 10.18 -7.08 -10.67
CA LYS A 240 10.74 -6.23 -9.60
C LYS A 240 9.72 -5.29 -8.96
N ASP A 241 8.44 -5.34 -9.35
CA ASP A 241 7.41 -4.50 -8.73
C ASP A 241 6.98 -5.08 -7.36
N PRO A 242 7.30 -4.42 -6.23
CA PRO A 242 6.94 -4.91 -4.89
C PRO A 242 5.42 -4.95 -4.69
N GLY A 243 4.65 -4.11 -5.38
CA GLY A 243 3.20 -4.07 -5.33
C GLY A 243 2.55 -5.36 -5.84
N ILE A 244 3.16 -6.05 -6.81
CA ILE A 244 2.64 -7.33 -7.31
C ILE A 244 2.77 -8.41 -6.25
N SER A 245 3.95 -8.55 -5.63
CA SER A 245 4.17 -9.47 -4.52
C SER A 245 3.26 -9.14 -3.35
N ASN A 246 3.11 -7.86 -3.00
CA ASN A 246 2.19 -7.46 -1.95
C ASN A 246 0.73 -7.87 -2.24
N ASN A 247 0.26 -7.63 -3.46
CA ASN A 247 -1.10 -8.00 -3.86
C ASN A 247 -1.31 -9.53 -3.87
N LEU A 248 -0.31 -10.31 -4.31
CA LEU A 248 -0.33 -11.77 -4.19
C LEU A 248 -0.41 -12.21 -2.73
N GLY A 249 0.33 -11.56 -1.83
CA GLY A 249 0.25 -11.80 -0.39
C GLY A 249 -1.16 -11.60 0.15
N MET A 250 -1.82 -10.49 -0.22
CA MET A 250 -3.21 -10.22 0.17
C MET A 250 -4.18 -11.29 -0.38
N VAL A 251 -4.00 -11.70 -1.63
CA VAL A 251 -4.79 -12.76 -2.26
C VAL A 251 -4.63 -14.09 -1.52
N TYR A 252 -3.39 -14.45 -1.14
CA TYR A 252 -3.13 -15.67 -0.40
C TYR A 252 -3.71 -15.65 1.01
N LEU A 253 -3.75 -14.50 1.69
CA LEU A 253 -4.48 -14.38 2.95
C LEU A 253 -5.98 -14.69 2.80
N LYS A 254 -6.61 -14.21 1.73
CA LYS A 254 -8.03 -14.49 1.46
C LYS A 254 -8.29 -15.93 1.00
N LEU A 255 -7.27 -16.59 0.47
CA LEU A 255 -7.27 -18.03 0.17
C LEU A 255 -6.85 -18.90 1.37
N GLU A 256 -6.66 -18.29 2.55
CA GLU A 256 -6.21 -18.95 3.78
C GLU A 256 -4.83 -19.63 3.69
N ASP A 257 -4.02 -19.27 2.69
CA ASP A 257 -2.66 -19.76 2.51
C ASP A 257 -1.64 -18.82 3.17
N ARG A 258 -1.55 -18.92 4.48
CA ARG A 258 -0.65 -18.09 5.29
C ARG A 258 0.82 -18.22 4.90
N PRO A 259 1.39 -19.43 4.67
CA PRO A 259 2.80 -19.55 4.28
C PRO A 259 3.12 -18.80 2.99
N ARG A 260 2.28 -18.93 1.95
CA ARG A 260 2.49 -18.18 0.70
C ARG A 260 2.26 -16.68 0.90
N ALA A 261 1.29 -16.27 1.71
CA ALA A 261 1.09 -14.86 2.03
C ALA A 261 2.32 -14.22 2.68
N LEU A 262 2.88 -14.87 3.71
CA LEU A 262 4.09 -14.41 4.39
C LEU A 262 5.27 -14.28 3.42
N ALA A 263 5.51 -15.32 2.60
CA ALA A 263 6.60 -15.32 1.63
C ALA A 263 6.45 -14.18 0.60
N GLN A 264 5.23 -13.89 0.15
CA GLN A 264 4.99 -12.80 -0.79
C GLN A 264 5.16 -11.42 -0.17
N PHE A 265 4.72 -11.19 1.07
CA PHE A 265 4.97 -9.91 1.74
C PHE A 265 6.45 -9.70 2.06
N GLN A 266 7.17 -10.75 2.47
CA GLN A 266 8.63 -10.71 2.62
C GLN A 266 9.33 -10.41 1.29
N LYS A 267 8.86 -10.99 0.19
CA LYS A 267 9.37 -10.69 -1.14
C LYS A 267 9.15 -9.22 -1.50
N ALA A 268 7.97 -8.65 -1.22
CA ALA A 268 7.68 -7.25 -1.49
C ALA A 268 8.69 -6.30 -0.81
N VAL A 269 8.94 -6.47 0.49
CA VAL A 269 9.90 -5.62 1.22
C VAL A 269 11.36 -5.91 0.86
N SER A 270 11.67 -7.10 0.33
CA SER A 270 13.02 -7.39 -0.20
C SER A 270 13.27 -6.79 -1.59
N LEU A 271 12.21 -6.56 -2.37
CA LEU A 271 12.30 -5.89 -3.67
C LEU A 271 12.47 -4.37 -3.51
N ASP A 272 11.84 -3.80 -2.49
CA ASP A 272 11.97 -2.40 -2.11
C ASP A 272 11.82 -2.25 -0.59
N GLU A 273 12.93 -1.95 0.09
CA GLU A 273 12.98 -1.73 1.54
C GLU A 273 12.24 -0.46 1.99
N ARG A 274 11.82 0.39 1.05
CA ARG A 274 11.02 1.59 1.30
C ARG A 274 9.53 1.36 1.01
N PHE A 275 9.14 0.15 0.65
CA PHE A 275 7.75 -0.20 0.35
C PHE A 275 6.92 -0.40 1.64
N ALA A 276 6.47 0.71 2.22
CA ALA A 276 5.70 0.75 3.46
C ALA A 276 4.48 -0.21 3.51
N PRO A 277 3.66 -0.36 2.44
CA PRO A 277 2.52 -1.28 2.47
C PRO A 277 2.91 -2.74 2.75
N GLY A 278 4.10 -3.18 2.32
CA GLY A 278 4.61 -4.52 2.60
C GLY A 278 4.85 -4.74 4.09
N TYR A 279 5.44 -3.75 4.78
CA TYR A 279 5.64 -3.79 6.23
C TYR A 279 4.34 -3.72 7.01
N VAL A 280 3.38 -2.90 6.57
CA VAL A 280 2.04 -2.86 7.17
C VAL A 280 1.37 -4.24 7.09
N ASN A 281 1.43 -4.90 5.93
CA ASN A 281 0.83 -6.22 5.74
C ASN A 281 1.56 -7.33 6.51
N LEU A 282 2.89 -7.29 6.60
CA LEU A 282 3.66 -8.19 7.47
C LEU A 282 3.26 -8.03 8.93
N GLY A 283 3.14 -6.78 9.39
CA GLY A 283 2.74 -6.46 10.75
C GLY A 283 1.32 -6.93 11.07
N ALA A 284 0.38 -6.69 10.15
CA ALA A 284 -1.01 -7.12 10.30
C ALA A 284 -1.12 -8.66 10.35
N LEU A 285 -0.38 -9.36 9.49
CA LEU A 285 -0.32 -10.82 9.49
C LEU A 285 0.30 -11.37 10.79
N ALA A 286 1.33 -10.73 11.33
CA ALA A 286 1.92 -11.13 12.61
C ALA A 286 0.95 -10.88 13.77
N LEU A 287 0.31 -9.70 13.80
CA LEU A 287 -0.61 -9.28 14.85
C LEU A 287 -1.83 -10.20 14.96
N ALA A 288 -2.44 -10.55 13.83
CA ALA A 288 -3.61 -11.42 13.82
C ALA A 288 -3.30 -12.86 14.32
N TRP A 289 -2.03 -13.26 14.36
CA TRP A 289 -1.55 -14.52 14.92
C TRP A 289 -0.84 -14.33 16.26
N ARG A 290 -1.02 -13.16 16.89
CA ARG A 290 -0.45 -12.78 18.20
C ARG A 290 1.07 -12.84 18.28
N ASP A 291 1.75 -12.78 17.13
CA ASP A 291 3.18 -12.52 17.06
C ASP A 291 3.42 -11.02 17.21
N TYR A 292 3.25 -10.52 18.43
CA TYR A 292 3.36 -9.10 18.72
C TYR A 292 4.77 -8.55 18.50
N ALA A 293 5.81 -9.37 18.72
CA ALA A 293 7.20 -8.97 18.47
C ALA A 293 7.51 -8.89 16.96
N GLY A 294 7.00 -9.82 16.16
CA GLY A 294 7.03 -9.72 14.69
C GLY A 294 6.26 -8.50 14.19
N ALA A 295 5.08 -8.25 14.74
CA ALA A 295 4.27 -7.07 14.41
C ALA A 295 4.98 -5.76 14.74
N GLU A 296 5.62 -5.67 15.91
CA GLU A 296 6.41 -4.50 16.31
C GLU A 296 7.56 -4.23 15.33
N ARG A 297 8.32 -5.25 14.93
CA ARG A 297 9.41 -5.10 13.95
C ARG A 297 8.91 -4.61 12.59
N ALA A 298 7.78 -5.10 12.13
CA ALA A 298 7.23 -4.68 10.85
C ALA A 298 6.62 -3.27 10.92
N PHE A 299 5.79 -2.98 11.91
CA PHE A 299 5.17 -1.67 12.06
C PHE A 299 6.15 -0.57 12.45
N SER A 300 7.22 -0.87 13.19
CA SER A 300 8.31 0.11 13.44
C SER A 300 8.94 0.58 12.13
N LYS A 301 9.15 -0.31 11.16
CA LYS A 301 9.63 0.08 9.84
C LYS A 301 8.58 0.88 9.04
N ALA A 302 7.29 0.55 9.19
CA ALA A 302 6.22 1.32 8.57
C ALA A 302 6.16 2.77 9.10
N VAL A 303 6.28 2.99 10.42
CA VAL A 303 6.30 4.35 10.99
C VAL A 303 7.60 5.11 10.69
N GLU A 304 8.73 4.42 10.50
CA GLU A 304 9.98 5.02 10.02
C GLU A 304 9.82 5.58 8.60
N LEU A 305 9.16 4.82 7.72
CA LEU A 305 8.93 5.21 6.33
C LEU A 305 7.83 6.27 6.19
N GLU A 306 6.79 6.20 7.02
CA GLU A 306 5.62 7.09 6.98
C GLU A 306 5.32 7.70 8.36
N PRO A 307 6.17 8.61 8.87
CA PRO A 307 6.03 9.15 10.22
C PRO A 307 4.77 10.00 10.44
N GLN A 308 4.13 10.43 9.36
CA GLN A 308 2.87 11.20 9.40
C GLN A 308 1.62 10.31 9.24
N SER A 309 1.78 8.98 9.13
CA SER A 309 0.67 8.05 9.01
C SER A 309 0.11 7.68 10.38
N HIS A 310 -1.06 8.25 10.73
CA HIS A 310 -1.75 7.92 11.98
C HIS A 310 -2.13 6.44 12.06
N GLU A 311 -2.45 5.80 10.93
CA GLU A 311 -2.79 4.37 10.85
C GLU A 311 -1.58 3.47 11.14
N ALA A 312 -0.38 3.84 10.65
CA ALA A 312 0.86 3.12 10.93
C ALA A 312 1.21 3.22 12.43
N TRP A 313 1.10 4.42 13.01
CA TRP A 313 1.30 4.62 14.45
C TRP A 313 0.29 3.86 15.30
N LEU A 314 -0.97 3.81 14.88
CA LEU A 314 -2.01 3.05 15.58
C LEU A 314 -1.70 1.55 15.57
N SER A 315 -1.32 1.01 14.42
CA SER A 315 -0.93 -0.41 14.28
C SER A 315 0.31 -0.76 15.11
N TYR A 316 1.30 0.14 15.14
CA TYR A 316 2.48 0.01 15.98
C TYR A 316 2.14 0.03 17.48
N ALA A 317 1.25 0.93 17.91
CA ALA A 317 0.78 1.01 19.28
C ALA A 317 0.11 -0.29 19.75
N TYR A 318 -0.73 -0.90 18.90
CA TYR A 318 -1.35 -2.19 19.22
C TYR A 318 -0.34 -3.34 19.32
N ALA A 319 0.70 -3.36 18.48
CA ALA A 319 1.76 -4.37 18.56
C ALA A 319 2.56 -4.25 19.87
N LEU A 320 2.81 -3.03 20.34
CA LEU A 320 3.43 -2.79 21.64
C LEU A 320 2.48 -3.17 22.80
N ASP A 321 1.21 -2.76 22.72
CA ASP A 321 0.22 -3.02 23.77
C ASP A 321 0.02 -4.52 24.00
N GLY A 322 0.05 -5.33 22.94
CA GLY A 322 -0.03 -6.79 23.03
C GLY A 322 1.11 -7.45 23.80
N GLN A 323 2.23 -6.74 24.00
CA GLN A 323 3.39 -7.22 24.75
C GLN A 323 3.40 -6.75 26.21
N LYS A 324 2.51 -5.82 26.61
CA LYS A 324 2.54 -5.19 27.95
C LYS A 324 2.42 -6.16 29.11
N GLY A 325 1.79 -7.31 28.88
CA GLY A 325 1.65 -8.36 29.90
C GLY A 325 2.95 -9.11 30.21
N ARG A 326 3.94 -9.06 29.30
CA ARG A 326 5.27 -9.67 29.48
C ARG A 326 6.33 -8.63 29.84
N ASP A 327 6.19 -7.42 29.31
CA ASP A 327 7.09 -6.31 29.58
C ASP A 327 6.27 -5.03 29.78
N ALA A 328 6.20 -4.55 31.02
CA ALA A 328 5.46 -3.35 31.37
C ALA A 328 5.96 -2.10 30.62
N LYS A 329 7.24 -2.06 30.23
CA LYS A 329 7.79 -0.96 29.43
C LYS A 329 7.13 -0.88 28.06
N LYS A 330 6.72 -2.02 27.48
CA LYS A 330 5.97 -2.05 26.22
C LYS A 330 4.61 -1.36 26.34
N GLY A 331 3.96 -1.44 27.50
CA GLY A 331 2.71 -0.70 27.75
C GLY A 331 2.94 0.81 27.81
N LEU A 332 4.05 1.27 28.42
CA LEU A 332 4.40 2.69 28.40
C LEU A 332 4.71 3.19 26.97
N GLN A 333 5.49 2.42 26.21
CA GLN A 333 5.78 2.72 24.80
C GLN A 333 4.51 2.71 23.93
N ALA A 334 3.59 1.78 24.16
CA ALA A 334 2.30 1.75 23.48
C ALA A 334 1.49 3.02 23.76
N GLY A 335 1.48 3.48 25.02
CA GLY A 335 0.85 4.75 25.40
C GLY A 335 1.43 5.93 24.63
N GLU A 336 2.75 6.01 24.49
CA GLU A 336 3.42 7.07 23.73
C GLU A 336 3.10 7.00 22.23
N ALA A 337 3.02 5.78 21.67
CA ALA A 337 2.63 5.58 20.28
C ALA A 337 1.17 6.02 20.04
N PHE A 338 0.23 5.73 20.96
CA PHE A 338 -1.14 6.26 20.89
C PHE A 338 -1.18 7.79 20.99
N GLU A 339 -0.33 8.41 21.81
CA GLU A 339 -0.20 9.87 21.84
C GLU A 339 0.26 10.44 20.49
N LYS A 340 1.17 9.75 19.77
CA LYS A 340 1.54 10.12 18.40
C LYS A 340 0.37 10.05 17.43
N VAL A 341 -0.51 9.04 17.55
CA VAL A 341 -1.77 8.98 16.78
C VAL A 341 -2.61 10.22 17.06
N LEU A 342 -2.80 10.58 18.34
CA LEU A 342 -3.61 11.74 18.73
C LEU A 342 -3.02 13.08 18.30
N ALA A 343 -1.69 13.18 18.17
CA ALA A 343 -1.03 14.37 17.62
C ALA A 343 -1.29 14.53 16.10
N LEU A 344 -1.38 13.42 15.37
CA LEU A 344 -1.67 13.42 13.93
C LEU A 344 -3.18 13.52 13.64
N ARG A 345 -4.00 12.94 14.52
CA ARG A 345 -5.45 12.89 14.43
C ARG A 345 -6.06 13.02 15.82
N ALA A 346 -6.44 14.24 16.18
CA ALA A 346 -7.01 14.54 17.49
C ALA A 346 -8.32 13.79 17.79
N ASP A 347 -9.11 13.49 16.75
CA ASP A 347 -10.35 12.72 16.84
C ASP A 347 -10.12 11.22 16.53
N SER A 348 -9.53 10.52 17.50
CA SER A 348 -9.42 9.06 17.51
C SER A 348 -9.80 8.51 18.89
N PRO A 349 -11.06 8.11 19.08
CA PRO A 349 -11.50 7.50 20.33
C PRO A 349 -10.73 6.22 20.66
N GLU A 350 -10.35 5.42 19.65
CA GLU A 350 -9.56 4.21 19.89
C GLU A 350 -8.18 4.52 20.46
N ALA A 351 -7.51 5.60 20.01
CA ALA A 351 -6.22 6.00 20.55
C ALA A 351 -6.33 6.60 21.96
N VAL A 352 -7.38 7.36 22.26
CA VAL A 352 -7.64 7.87 23.63
C VAL A 352 -7.81 6.70 24.61
N CYS A 353 -8.67 5.76 24.28
CA CYS A 353 -8.91 4.59 25.12
C CYS A 353 -7.67 3.68 25.19
N GLY A 354 -7.01 3.45 24.04
CA GLY A 354 -5.78 2.67 23.94
C GLY A 354 -4.68 3.20 24.84
N ALA A 355 -4.40 4.51 24.79
CA ALA A 355 -3.40 5.17 25.65
C ALA A 355 -3.70 4.95 27.14
N GLY A 356 -4.96 5.12 27.54
CA GLY A 356 -5.39 4.92 28.93
C GLY A 356 -5.10 3.51 29.42
N TRP A 357 -5.46 2.48 28.64
CA TRP A 357 -5.22 1.09 28.99
C TRP A 357 -3.74 0.67 28.91
N ALA A 358 -2.97 1.27 28.01
CA ALA A 358 -1.55 1.01 27.83
C ALA A 358 -0.74 1.53 29.02
N TYR A 359 -0.97 2.79 29.42
CA TYR A 359 -0.30 3.41 30.56
C TYR A 359 -0.68 2.80 31.92
N ALA A 360 -1.85 2.18 32.03
CA ALA A 360 -2.34 1.63 33.28
C ALA A 360 -1.65 0.32 33.73
N VAL A 361 -0.62 -0.13 33.02
CA VAL A 361 0.14 -1.36 33.34
C VAL A 361 1.16 -1.16 34.45
N ASP A 362 1.74 0.05 34.56
CA ASP A 362 2.83 0.34 35.48
C ASP A 362 2.59 1.66 36.22
N ARG A 363 3.13 1.76 37.45
CA ARG A 363 2.98 2.93 38.31
C ARG A 363 3.52 4.21 37.66
N ALA A 364 4.56 4.13 36.83
CA ALA A 364 5.09 5.27 36.09
C ALA A 364 4.08 5.85 35.09
N GLY A 365 3.11 5.07 34.62
CA GLY A 365 2.10 5.50 33.67
C GLY A 365 0.79 5.99 34.31
N TRP A 366 0.57 5.79 35.61
CA TRP A 366 -0.76 5.99 36.22
C TRP A 366 -1.33 7.40 36.08
N ASP A 367 -0.51 8.44 36.20
CA ASP A 367 -0.98 9.83 36.06
C ASP A 367 -1.53 10.09 34.64
N LYS A 368 -0.84 9.59 33.60
CA LYS A 368 -1.33 9.64 32.22
C LYS A 368 -2.54 8.74 32.02
N ALA A 369 -2.51 7.53 32.58
CA ALA A 369 -3.58 6.55 32.46
C ALA A 369 -4.92 7.12 32.96
N GLU A 370 -4.92 7.78 34.11
CA GLU A 370 -6.14 8.38 34.69
C GLU A 370 -6.76 9.42 33.75
N GLY A 371 -5.95 10.34 33.22
CA GLY A 371 -6.44 11.37 32.29
C GLY A 371 -7.03 10.78 31.00
N PHE A 372 -6.35 9.81 30.39
CA PHE A 372 -6.84 9.16 29.18
C PHE A 372 -8.08 8.28 29.44
N LEU A 373 -8.10 7.53 30.54
CA LEU A 373 -9.23 6.69 30.92
C LEU A 373 -10.48 7.51 31.23
N GLN A 374 -10.35 8.66 31.91
CA GLN A 374 -11.47 9.57 32.15
C GLN A 374 -12.03 10.13 30.84
N ARG A 375 -11.17 10.56 29.91
CA ARG A 375 -11.59 11.01 28.56
C ARG A 375 -12.27 9.88 27.79
N CYS A 376 -11.71 8.68 27.82
CA CYS A 376 -12.31 7.49 27.23
C CYS A 376 -13.70 7.20 27.84
N GLN A 377 -13.85 7.27 29.16
CA GLN A 377 -15.12 7.05 29.85
C GLN A 377 -16.18 8.10 29.48
N ALA A 378 -15.78 9.35 29.27
CA ALA A 378 -16.67 10.44 28.88
C ALA A 378 -17.09 10.40 27.40
N ALA A 379 -16.36 9.67 26.54
CA ALA A 379 -16.66 9.61 25.12
C ALA A 379 -18.02 8.94 24.84
N ALA A 380 -18.75 9.50 23.88
CA ALA A 380 -20.07 9.00 23.47
C ALA A 380 -20.00 7.59 22.85
N THR A 381 -18.87 7.24 22.24
CA THR A 381 -18.61 5.95 21.59
C THR A 381 -18.32 4.82 22.59
N THR A 382 -18.09 5.14 23.86
CA THR A 382 -17.70 4.15 24.88
C THR A 382 -18.91 3.41 25.43
N SER A 383 -18.86 2.08 25.37
CA SER A 383 -19.98 1.24 25.83
C SER A 383 -20.20 1.33 27.34
N ALA A 384 -21.40 1.03 27.80
CA ALA A 384 -21.70 1.00 29.24
C ALA A 384 -20.79 0.02 30.00
N GLN A 385 -20.47 -1.11 29.38
CA GLN A 385 -19.56 -2.12 29.93
C GLN A 385 -18.13 -1.58 30.05
N ASP A 386 -17.63 -0.90 29.02
CA ASP A 386 -16.30 -0.29 29.05
C ASP A 386 -16.23 0.82 30.11
N LYS A 387 -17.29 1.64 30.24
CA LYS A 387 -17.37 2.66 31.31
C LYS A 387 -17.26 2.06 32.70
N GLN A 388 -17.85 0.88 32.94
CA GLN A 388 -17.73 0.15 34.21
C GLN A 388 -16.31 -0.39 34.42
N MET A 389 -15.70 -0.99 33.40
CA MET A 389 -14.32 -1.49 33.48
C MET A 389 -13.32 -0.36 33.75
N ILE A 390 -13.52 0.80 33.10
CA ILE A 390 -12.71 1.99 33.32
C ILE A 390 -12.86 2.50 34.76
N ALA A 391 -14.11 2.60 35.27
CA ALA A 391 -14.35 3.01 36.65
C ALA A 391 -13.63 2.10 37.65
N ALA A 392 -13.72 0.79 37.46
CA ALA A 392 -13.01 -0.19 38.30
C ALA A 392 -11.49 -0.04 38.22
N LYS A 393 -10.95 0.20 37.01
CA LYS A 393 -9.51 0.41 36.82
C LYS A 393 -9.01 1.68 37.52
N LEU A 394 -9.75 2.79 37.40
CA LEU A 394 -9.44 4.05 38.08
C LEU A 394 -9.47 3.89 39.62
N GLN A 395 -10.48 3.20 40.15
CA GLN A 395 -10.57 2.88 41.58
C GLN A 395 -9.38 2.02 42.04
N GLY A 396 -8.98 1.03 41.24
CA GLY A 396 -7.83 0.18 41.51
C GLY A 396 -6.51 0.95 41.56
N ILE A 397 -6.27 1.86 40.61
CA ILE A 397 -5.10 2.76 40.60
C ILE A 397 -5.09 3.62 41.87
N ALA A 398 -6.21 4.26 42.20
CA ALA A 398 -6.32 5.09 43.39
C ALA A 398 -6.07 4.32 44.70
N ALA A 399 -6.57 3.08 44.79
CA ALA A 399 -6.34 2.21 45.95
C ALA A 399 -4.87 1.81 46.09
N MET A 400 -4.20 1.41 44.98
CA MET A 400 -2.78 1.04 45.00
C MET A 400 -1.85 2.21 45.34
N ARG A 401 -2.20 3.44 44.95
CA ARG A 401 -1.46 4.65 45.37
C ARG A 401 -1.53 4.86 46.88
N LYS A 402 -2.71 4.64 47.48
CA LYS A 402 -2.94 4.80 48.92
C LYS A 402 -2.22 3.74 49.76
N SER A 403 -2.11 2.52 49.27
CA SER A 403 -1.48 1.42 50.00
C SER A 403 0.05 1.41 49.92
N GLY A 404 0.66 2.24 49.07
CA GLY A 404 2.13 2.32 48.92
C GLY A 404 2.79 1.03 48.41
N ALA A 405 2.02 0.06 47.91
CA ALA A 405 2.51 -1.28 47.58
C ALA A 405 3.63 -1.24 46.50
N PRO A 406 4.70 -2.05 46.65
CA PRO A 406 5.74 -2.15 45.64
C PRO A 406 5.21 -2.84 44.38
N ALA A 407 5.84 -2.54 43.23
CA ALA A 407 5.60 -3.23 41.97
C ALA A 407 5.81 -4.75 42.15
N ALA A 408 5.00 -5.55 41.44
CA ALA A 408 5.21 -7.00 41.38
C ALA A 408 6.67 -7.28 40.97
N PRO A 409 7.36 -8.22 41.63
CA PRO A 409 8.74 -8.49 41.30
C PRO A 409 8.83 -9.00 39.87
N ALA A 410 9.80 -8.46 39.12
CA ALA A 410 10.22 -9.05 37.86
C ALA A 410 10.62 -10.51 38.15
N GLU A 411 10.06 -11.45 37.39
CA GLU A 411 10.53 -12.83 37.42
C GLU A 411 11.92 -12.88 36.77
N ASP A 412 12.94 -12.59 37.57
CA ASP A 412 14.31 -12.96 37.27
C ASP A 412 14.50 -14.41 37.69
N GLY A 413 14.78 -15.25 36.71
CA GLY A 413 15.07 -16.66 36.91
C GLY A 413 16.32 -16.85 37.76
N ALA A 414 16.15 -17.48 38.93
CA ALA A 414 17.21 -18.22 39.59
C ALA A 414 16.60 -19.24 40.55
N SER A 415 16.90 -20.51 40.32
CA SER A 415 16.61 -21.60 41.25
C SER A 415 17.39 -21.42 42.55
N SER A 416 16.75 -21.68 43.68
CA SER A 416 17.43 -22.25 44.85
C SER A 416 16.44 -23.03 45.70
N ALA A 417 16.69 -24.34 45.78
CA ALA A 417 16.00 -25.28 46.63
C ALA A 417 16.48 -25.20 48.08
N VAL A 418 15.55 -25.28 49.03
CA VAL A 418 15.62 -25.89 50.38
C VAL A 418 14.15 -26.21 50.73
N GLY A 419 13.67 -27.37 51.18
CA GLY A 419 14.24 -28.64 51.63
C GLY A 419 13.27 -29.24 52.66
N GLY A 420 12.81 -30.49 52.44
CA GLY A 420 12.09 -31.36 53.40
C GLY A 420 10.55 -31.33 53.31
N SER A 421 9.78 -32.42 53.24
CA SER A 421 10.04 -33.86 53.40
C SER A 421 8.83 -34.64 52.87
N GLY A 422 9.03 -35.86 52.33
CA GLY A 422 7.93 -36.80 52.11
C GLY A 422 8.15 -37.83 50.98
N ALA A 423 8.74 -38.97 51.34
CA ALA A 423 9.11 -40.13 50.52
C ALA A 423 7.99 -40.75 49.66
N MET A 424 8.37 -41.33 48.50
CA MET A 424 8.23 -42.79 48.22
C MET A 424 8.88 -43.18 46.86
N GLN A 425 10.00 -43.89 47.00
CA GLN A 425 10.60 -44.98 46.21
C GLN A 425 10.22 -45.23 44.72
N GLY A 426 11.26 -45.45 43.90
CA GLY A 426 11.24 -46.50 42.87
C GLY A 426 12.08 -46.27 41.60
N GLY A 427 13.35 -46.68 41.62
CA GLY A 427 14.01 -47.34 40.47
C GLY A 427 14.67 -46.52 39.35
N SER A 428 15.98 -46.28 39.50
CA SER A 428 16.98 -46.11 38.41
C SER A 428 17.51 -47.52 37.99
N PRO A 429 18.29 -47.72 36.89
CA PRO A 429 19.41 -46.88 36.41
C PRO A 429 19.51 -46.70 34.88
N GLY A 430 20.19 -45.65 34.40
CA GLY A 430 21.63 -45.63 34.04
C GLY A 430 21.69 -45.57 32.49
N GLU A 431 22.44 -44.73 31.80
CA GLU A 431 23.85 -44.38 31.95
C GLU A 431 24.15 -43.11 31.13
N GLN A 432 25.12 -42.32 31.61
CA GLN A 432 25.86 -41.27 30.90
C GLN A 432 26.79 -41.97 29.85
N ALA A 433 27.48 -41.39 28.87
CA ALA A 433 28.00 -40.06 28.57
C ALA A 433 28.39 -40.03 27.06
N ALA A 434 28.60 -38.83 26.51
CA ALA A 434 29.09 -38.53 25.16
C ALA A 434 30.64 -38.74 25.02
N PRO A 435 31.38 -38.26 23.97
CA PRO A 435 31.06 -37.80 22.60
C PRO A 435 32.08 -38.29 21.50
N GLU A 436 31.93 -37.75 20.27
CA GLU A 436 32.94 -37.47 19.21
C GLU A 436 33.49 -38.58 18.27
N GLY A 437 33.50 -38.27 16.95
CA GLY A 437 34.42 -38.84 15.95
C GLY A 437 33.81 -39.32 14.61
N THR A 438 33.87 -38.51 13.55
CA THR A 438 33.89 -38.92 12.11
C THR A 438 35.31 -39.40 11.70
N PRO A 439 35.62 -39.93 10.48
CA PRO A 439 34.83 -40.27 9.27
C PRO A 439 35.16 -41.64 8.57
N ALA A 440 34.37 -42.06 7.56
CA ALA A 440 34.76 -42.82 6.33
C ALA A 440 33.46 -43.29 5.61
N GLN A 441 33.10 -42.84 4.41
CA GLN A 441 33.48 -43.30 3.05
C GLN A 441 33.16 -44.76 2.68
N ASP A 442 32.63 -44.90 1.45
CA ASP A 442 32.43 -46.09 0.61
C ASP A 442 31.25 -47.00 0.99
N THR A 443 30.30 -47.40 0.13
CA THR A 443 30.29 -47.67 -1.32
C THR A 443 28.83 -47.76 -1.80
N ALA A 444 28.57 -47.43 -3.07
CA ALA A 444 27.42 -47.95 -3.82
C ALA A 444 27.76 -49.34 -4.41
N PRO A 445 26.77 -50.15 -4.83
CA PRO A 445 26.45 -50.11 -6.25
C PRO A 445 24.95 -50.26 -6.60
N ALA A 446 24.69 -49.92 -7.86
CA ALA A 446 23.43 -49.88 -8.58
C ALA A 446 22.95 -51.26 -9.07
N THR A 447 21.65 -51.34 -9.41
CA THR A 447 21.07 -52.03 -10.59
C THR A 447 19.67 -51.41 -10.85
N GLU A 448 19.48 -50.68 -11.96
CA GLU A 448 18.90 -51.12 -13.27
C GLU A 448 17.41 -51.50 -13.20
N ALA A 449 16.52 -50.64 -13.73
CA ALA A 449 15.91 -50.71 -15.09
C ALA A 449 14.48 -51.28 -14.96
N THR A 450 13.39 -50.71 -15.50
CA THR A 450 13.01 -50.36 -16.89
C THR A 450 11.75 -49.45 -16.84
N GLN A 451 11.62 -48.37 -17.64
CA GLN A 451 10.82 -48.27 -18.91
C GLN A 451 9.49 -49.06 -18.84
N ASP A 452 8.28 -48.50 -19.05
CA ASP A 452 7.80 -47.85 -20.27
C ASP A 452 6.28 -47.49 -20.18
N ALA A 453 5.84 -46.68 -21.15
CA ALA A 453 4.50 -46.58 -21.75
C ALA A 453 3.32 -45.87 -21.03
N ALA A 454 2.93 -44.74 -21.64
CA ALA A 454 1.55 -44.24 -21.69
C ALA A 454 0.68 -45.12 -22.63
N PRO A 455 -0.66 -44.93 -22.61
CA PRO A 455 -1.28 -44.49 -23.87
C PRO A 455 -2.45 -43.50 -23.71
N ALA A 456 -2.69 -42.75 -24.79
CA ALA A 456 -3.90 -42.00 -25.06
C ALA A 456 -4.97 -42.91 -25.71
N GLY A 457 -6.25 -42.60 -25.49
CA GLY A 457 -7.38 -43.21 -26.19
C GLY A 457 -8.58 -42.25 -26.25
N GLN A 458 -8.94 -41.83 -27.46
CA GLN A 458 -10.22 -41.24 -27.85
C GLN A 458 -11.31 -42.32 -27.94
N LEU A 459 -12.59 -41.93 -28.03
CA LEU A 459 -13.63 -42.34 -29.02
C LEU A 459 -15.00 -41.71 -28.62
N GLU A 460 -15.55 -40.84 -29.50
CA GLU A 460 -16.87 -40.93 -30.19
C GLU A 460 -18.09 -40.47 -29.35
N GLY A 461 -19.09 -39.71 -29.81
CA GLY A 461 -19.57 -39.39 -31.17
C GLY A 461 -21.03 -39.88 -31.34
N SER A 462 -22.03 -38.99 -31.26
CA SER A 462 -23.40 -39.22 -31.83
C SER A 462 -24.31 -37.97 -31.72
N GLU A 463 -24.55 -37.34 -32.87
CA GLU A 463 -25.80 -36.63 -33.26
C GLU A 463 -26.66 -37.62 -34.10
N PRO A 464 -27.93 -37.38 -34.57
CA PRO A 464 -28.68 -36.11 -34.86
C PRO A 464 -30.23 -36.23 -34.57
N PRO A 465 -31.22 -35.60 -35.31
CA PRO A 465 -31.45 -34.20 -35.75
C PRO A 465 -32.86 -33.59 -35.43
N ALA A 466 -32.97 -32.25 -35.68
CA ALA A 466 -34.05 -31.44 -36.30
C ALA A 466 -35.53 -31.46 -35.82
N GLU A 467 -36.10 -30.25 -35.56
CA GLU A 467 -37.24 -29.70 -36.32
C GLU A 467 -37.53 -28.22 -35.96
N ALA A 468 -37.76 -27.41 -36.99
CA ALA A 468 -38.40 -26.09 -36.91
C ALA A 468 -39.93 -26.23 -37.05
N PRO A 469 -40.72 -25.20 -36.70
CA PRO A 469 -41.28 -24.43 -37.81
C PRO A 469 -41.37 -22.91 -37.59
N LYS A 470 -41.46 -22.22 -38.73
CA LYS A 470 -41.89 -20.83 -38.95
C LYS A 470 -43.42 -20.70 -38.82
N ALA A 471 -43.88 -19.49 -38.49
CA ALA A 471 -45.11 -18.78 -38.91
C ALA A 471 -45.50 -17.85 -37.74
N GLU A 472 -45.79 -16.55 -37.90
CA GLU A 472 -46.17 -15.70 -39.03
C GLU A 472 -45.62 -14.27 -38.81
#